data_AF-A0A8S3DE75-F1
#
_entry.id   AF-A0A8S3DE75-F1
#
_cell.length_a   1.000
_cell.length_b   1.000
_cell.length_c   1.000
_cell.angle_alpha   90.00
_cell.angle_beta   90.00
_cell.angle_gamma   90.00
#
_symmetry.space_group_name_H-M   'P 1'
#
loop_
_entity.id
_entity.type
_entity.pdbx_description
1 polymer ?
#
loop_
_entity_poly.entity_id
_entity_poly.type
_entity_poly.pdbx_seq_one_letter_code
_entity_poly.pdbx_strand_id
1 'polypeptide(L)' 'NSGSTEDVEDFAQATCQLVNGVRRQYDAPPVEVDDQLTAIAQDWANQMALTGKLEHRPLEY' A
#
# COMPACT_ATOMS: atom_id res chain seq x y z
N ASN A 1 -22.46 -10.19 3.32
CA ASN A 1 -22.00 -9.09 2.45
C ASN A 1 -20.51 -8.99 2.67
N SER A 2 -19.72 -9.81 1.97
CA SER A 2 -18.34 -10.17 2.34
C SER A 2 -17.33 -9.84 1.22
N GLY A 3 -17.51 -8.70 0.54
CA GLY A 3 -16.51 -8.22 -0.42
C GLY A 3 -15.93 -6.93 0.12
N SER A 4 -14.64 -6.92 0.48
CA SER A 4 -13.76 -5.73 0.49
C SER A 4 -12.38 -5.99 1.12
N THR A 5 -12.23 -6.90 2.09
CA THR A 5 -10.96 -7.01 2.86
C THR A 5 -9.94 -7.98 2.24
N GLU A 6 -10.42 -9.12 1.71
CA GLU A 6 -9.54 -10.13 1.09
C GLU A 6 -8.81 -9.57 -0.15
N ASP A 7 -9.51 -8.77 -0.97
CA ASP A 7 -8.92 -8.15 -2.17
C ASP A 7 -7.76 -7.20 -1.85
N VAL A 8 -7.81 -6.52 -0.69
CA VAL A 8 -6.79 -5.55 -0.26
C VAL A 8 -5.58 -6.27 0.32
N GLU A 9 -5.79 -7.32 1.12
CA GLU A 9 -4.72 -8.16 1.66
C GLU A 9 -3.94 -8.87 0.55
N ASP A 10 -4.65 -9.45 -0.43
CA ASP A 10 -4.05 -10.10 -1.59
C ASP A 10 -3.24 -9.10 -2.44
N PHE A 11 -3.77 -7.89 -2.63
CA PHE A 11 -3.08 -6.83 -3.36
C PHE A 11 -1.83 -6.32 -2.64
N ALA A 12 -1.90 -6.10 -1.33
CA ALA A 12 -0.76 -5.65 -0.53
C ALA A 12 0.36 -6.69 -0.54
N GLN A 13 0.00 -7.98 -0.39
CA GLN A 13 0.94 -9.08 -0.42
C GLN A 13 1.62 -9.23 -1.80
N ALA A 14 0.85 -9.15 -2.89
CA ALA A 14 1.39 -9.20 -4.25
C ALA A 14 2.34 -8.02 -4.53
N THR A 15 1.97 -6.82 -4.09
CA THR A 15 2.79 -5.61 -4.22
C THR A 15 4.11 -5.74 -3.44
N CYS A 16 4.03 -6.24 -2.20
CA CYS A 16 5.21 -6.47 -1.36
C CYS A 16 6.19 -7.47 -2.01
N GLN A 17 5.69 -8.57 -2.58
CA GLN A 17 6.51 -9.55 -3.30
C GLN A 17 7.23 -8.93 -4.51
N LEU A 18 6.52 -8.10 -5.29
CA LEU A 18 7.11 -7.41 -6.44
C LEU A 18 8.21 -6.44 -6.03
N VAL A 19 7.96 -5.62 -4.99
CA VAL A 19 8.97 -4.69 -4.44
C VAL A 19 10.17 -5.45 -3.90
N ASN A 20 9.96 -6.55 -3.18
CA ASN A 20 11.05 -7.40 -2.68
C ASN A 20 11.87 -8.04 -3.80
N GLY A 21 11.24 -8.38 -4.94
CA GLY A 21 11.94 -8.82 -6.14
C GLY A 21 12.95 -7.79 -6.64
N VAL A 22 12.56 -6.51 -6.67
CA VAL A 22 13.47 -5.40 -7.05
C VAL A 22 14.53 -5.18 -5.96
N ARG A 23 14.15 -5.13 -4.69
CA ARG A 23 15.09 -4.94 -3.56
C ARG A 23 16.17 -6.02 -3.53
N ARG A 24 15.80 -7.27 -3.82
CA ARG A 24 16.73 -8.40 -3.93
C ARG A 24 17.75 -8.22 -5.06
N GLN A 25 17.39 -7.59 -6.18
CA GLN A 25 18.34 -7.32 -7.26
C GLN A 25 19.45 -6.34 -6.84
N TYR A 26 19.18 -5.50 -5.83
CA TYR A 26 20.09 -4.49 -5.30
C TYR A 26 20.60 -4.83 -3.89
N ASP A 27 20.54 -6.11 -3.47
CA ASP A 27 20.97 -6.60 -2.15
C ASP A 27 20.37 -5.82 -0.96
N ALA A 28 19.19 -5.22 -1.15
CA ALA A 28 18.48 -4.52 -0.09
C ALA A 28 17.65 -5.51 0.76
N PRO A 29 17.51 -5.27 2.08
CA PRO A 29 16.75 -6.15 2.95
C PRO A 29 15.27 -6.17 2.55
N PRO A 30 14.60 -7.33 2.66
CA PRO A 30 13.18 -7.44 2.33
C PRO A 30 12.34 -6.60 3.29
N VAL A 31 11.18 -6.18 2.80
CA VAL A 31 10.13 -5.53 3.60
C VAL A 31 8.95 -6.50 3.76
N GLU A 32 8.15 -6.26 4.78
CA GLU A 32 6.94 -7.03 5.08
C GLU A 32 5.72 -6.11 4.99
N VAL A 33 4.55 -6.70 4.79
CA VAL A 33 3.29 -5.95 4.83
C VAL A 33 3.01 -5.56 6.28
N ASP A 34 2.66 -4.29 6.48
CA ASP A 34 2.19 -3.76 7.76
C ASP A 34 0.74 -3.31 7.58
N ASP A 35 -0.16 -3.88 8.38
CA ASP A 35 -1.60 -3.65 8.27
C ASP A 35 -1.97 -2.19 8.56
N GLN A 36 -1.25 -1.52 9.48
CA GLN A 36 -1.50 -0.12 9.82
C GLN A 36 -1.06 0.80 8.68
N LEU A 37 0.12 0.56 8.10
CA LEU A 37 0.60 1.30 6.94
C LEU A 37 -0.30 1.07 5.71
N THR A 38 -0.77 -0.16 5.50
CA THR A 38 -1.67 -0.50 4.41
C THR A 38 -3.02 0.20 4.56
N ALA A 39 -3.59 0.23 5.77
CA ALA A 39 -4.82 0.96 6.05
C ALA A 39 -4.67 2.47 5.80
N ILE A 40 -3.56 3.07 6.24
CA ILE A 40 -3.25 4.48 5.98
C ILE A 40 -3.11 4.77 4.48
N ALA A 41 -2.41 3.90 3.75
CA ALA A 41 -2.22 4.04 2.31
C ALA A 41 -3.55 3.94 1.56
N GLN A 42 -4.42 2.99 1.94
CA GLN A 42 -5.74 2.82 1.33
C GLN A 42 -6.67 4.00 1.62
N ASP A 43 -6.66 4.53 2.85
CA ASP A 43 -7.44 5.73 3.20
C ASP A 43 -7.03 6.92 2.31
N TRP A 44 -5.73 7.15 2.15
CA TRP A 44 -5.26 8.22 1.28
C TRP A 44 -5.55 7.97 -0.20
N ALA A 45 -5.45 6.73 -0.67
CA ALA A 45 -5.85 6.35 -2.02
C ALA A 45 -7.33 6.66 -2.28
N ASN A 46 -8.20 6.42 -1.29
CA ASN A 46 -9.62 6.78 -1.38
C ASN A 46 -9.80 8.31 -1.47
N GLN A 47 -9.05 9.10 -0.69
CA GLN A 47 -9.08 10.57 -0.78
C GLN A 47 -8.61 11.08 -2.17
N MET A 48 -7.54 10.51 -2.71
CA MET A 48 -7.05 10.83 -4.06
C MET A 48 -8.06 10.45 -5.15
N ALA A 49 -8.73 9.31 -5.01
CA ALA A 49 -9.78 8.89 -5.94
C ALA A 49 -10.99 9.84 -5.91
N LEU A 50 -11.38 10.33 -4.73
CA LEU A 50 -12.48 11.29 -4.56
C LEU A 50 -12.14 12.67 -5.13
N THR A 51 -10.92 13.15 -4.90
CA THR A 51 -10.48 14.49 -5.34
C THR A 51 -10.01 14.52 -6.79
N GLY A 52 -9.70 13.36 -7.38
CA GLY A 52 -9.13 13.23 -8.72
C GLY A 52 -7.71 13.78 -8.83
N LYS A 53 -7.00 13.91 -7.70
CA LYS A 53 -5.65 14.47 -7.64
C LYS A 53 -4.67 13.43 -7.11
N LEU A 54 -3.51 13.38 -7.74
CA LEU A 54 -2.38 12.59 -7.28
C LEU A 54 -1.45 13.50 -6.48
N GLU A 55 -1.58 13.49 -5.15
CA GLU A 55 -0.79 14.35 -4.26
C GLU A 55 -0.35 13.58 -3.01
N HIS A 56 0.73 14.07 -2.37
CA HIS A 56 1.21 13.47 -1.13
C HIS A 56 0.23 13.75 0.02
N ARG A 57 0.08 12.79 0.93
CA ARG A 57 -0.68 13.00 2.16
C ARG A 57 -0.06 14.16 2.95
N PRO A 58 -0.83 15.19 3.34
CA PRO A 58 -0.32 16.27 4.17
C PRO A 58 0.18 15.73 5.51
N LEU A 59 1.30 16.26 6.01
CA LEU A 59 1.79 15.98 7.35
C LEU A 59 0.84 16.66 8.34
N GLU A 60 0.12 15.89 9.15
CA GLU A 60 -0.55 16.46 10.33
C GLU A 60 0.51 16.64 11.43
N TYR A 61 0.68 17.89 11.90
CA TYR A 61 1.61 18.27 12.97
C TYR A 61 0.97 18.16 14.35
#